data_AF-A0A3D3K321-F1
#
_entry.id   AF-A0A3D3K321-F1
#
_cell.length_a   1.000
_cell.length_b   1.000
_cell.length_c   1.000
_cell.angle_alpha   90.00
_cell.angle_beta   90.00
_cell.angle_gamma   90.00
#
_symmetry.space_group_name_H-M   'P 1'
#
loop_
_entity.id
_entity.type
_entity.pdbx_description
1 polymer ?
#
loop_
_entity_poly.entity_id
_entity_poly.type
_entity_poly.pdbx_seq_one_letter_code
_entity_poly.pdbx_strand_id
1 'polypeptide(L)'
;MAEGSSEYQVEESKKATTGMNAILGDKDRLKAVAEDFVKHYENRVKEGATVCGKAMFVSSNREIAYKFYKELLNLRPEWGVIKTEQAPSQPLTKKEKKELKPMAKVNMVMTRDKDDEKDLYDLLGTKDDRKELDRQFKQEKSNFKIAIVV
;
A
#
# COMPACT_ATOMS: atom_id res chain seq x y z
N MET A 1 42.28 -18.93 6.28
CA MET A 1 41.69 -18.78 4.94
C MET A 1 40.18 -18.91 5.07
N ALA A 2 39.46 -17.81 5.27
CA ALA A 2 37.98 -17.81 5.32
C ALA A 2 37.39 -16.41 5.02
N GLU A 3 38.01 -15.63 4.13
CA GLU A 3 37.52 -14.28 3.79
C GLU A 3 36.94 -14.15 2.36
N GLY A 4 37.18 -15.11 1.46
CA GLY A 4 36.68 -15.02 0.07
C GLY A 4 35.22 -15.44 -0.15
N SER A 5 34.64 -16.23 0.77
CA SER A 5 33.29 -16.79 0.58
C SER A 5 32.17 -15.80 0.93
N SER A 6 32.43 -14.78 1.75
CA SER A 6 31.39 -13.86 2.21
C SER A 6 31.25 -12.65 1.29
N GLU A 7 32.35 -12.02 0.87
CA GLU A 7 32.29 -10.80 0.05
C GLU A 7 31.73 -11.07 -1.35
N TYR A 8 32.20 -12.13 -2.01
CA TYR A 8 31.74 -12.49 -3.36
C TYR A 8 30.26 -12.91 -3.37
N GLN A 9 29.82 -13.70 -2.37
CA GLN A 9 28.41 -14.09 -2.23
C GLN A 9 27.51 -12.89 -1.88
N VAL A 10 28.01 -11.93 -1.11
CA VAL A 10 27.28 -10.69 -0.80
C VAL A 10 27.18 -9.81 -2.04
N GLU A 11 28.23 -9.70 -2.86
CA GLU A 11 28.18 -8.95 -4.11
C GLU A 11 27.25 -9.59 -5.15
N GLU A 12 27.28 -10.91 -5.34
CA GLU A 12 26.35 -11.59 -6.23
C GLU A 12 24.90 -11.47 -5.76
N SER A 13 24.65 -11.61 -4.45
CA SER A 13 23.32 -11.40 -3.87
C SER A 13 22.82 -9.96 -4.11
N LYS A 14 23.68 -8.95 -3.89
CA LYS A 14 23.35 -7.54 -4.14
C LYS A 14 23.05 -7.29 -5.63
N LYS A 15 23.83 -7.88 -6.54
CA LYS A 15 23.60 -7.78 -7.99
C LYS A 15 22.28 -8.43 -8.40
N ALA A 16 21.99 -9.62 -7.89
CA ALA A 16 20.73 -10.32 -8.16
C ALA A 16 19.51 -9.53 -7.66
N THR A 17 19.58 -8.97 -6.43
CA THR A 17 18.54 -8.10 -5.88
C THR A 17 18.35 -6.83 -6.71
N THR A 18 19.43 -6.19 -7.15
CA THR A 18 19.38 -4.97 -7.98
C THR A 18 18.73 -5.26 -9.33
N GLY A 19 19.09 -6.37 -9.97
CA GLY A 19 18.45 -6.82 -11.22
C GLY A 19 16.96 -7.08 -11.04
N MET A 20 16.56 -7.75 -9.95
CA MET A 20 15.15 -8.01 -9.65
C MET A 20 14.36 -6.72 -9.38
N ASN A 21 14.94 -5.77 -8.65
CA ASN A 21 14.31 -4.48 -8.39
C ASN A 21 14.12 -3.66 -9.68
N ALA A 22 15.08 -3.69 -10.60
CA ALA A 22 14.96 -3.03 -11.90
C ALA A 22 13.81 -3.63 -12.73
N ILE A 23 13.67 -4.96 -12.71
CA ILE A 23 12.60 -5.66 -13.42
C ILE A 23 11.22 -5.38 -12.79
N LEU A 24 11.14 -5.41 -11.46
CA LEU A 24 9.87 -5.16 -10.74
C LEU A 24 9.47 -3.69 -10.73
N GLY A 25 10.45 -2.78 -10.81
CA GLY A 25 10.26 -1.33 -10.85
C GLY A 25 10.06 -0.75 -12.25
N ASP A 26 10.06 -1.59 -13.29
CA ASP A 26 9.78 -1.20 -14.66
C ASP A 26 8.35 -0.63 -14.77
N LYS A 27 8.22 0.49 -15.48
CA LYS A 27 6.98 1.28 -15.52
C LYS A 27 5.83 0.51 -16.17
N ASP A 28 6.10 -0.15 -17.29
CA ASP A 28 5.06 -0.87 -18.03
C ASP A 28 4.57 -2.08 -17.25
N ARG A 29 5.49 -2.78 -16.57
CA ARG A 29 5.13 -3.87 -15.65
C ARG A 29 4.31 -3.39 -14.47
N LEU A 30 4.71 -2.30 -13.81
CA LEU A 30 3.96 -1.74 -12.68
C LEU A 30 2.57 -1.29 -13.09
N LYS A 31 2.44 -0.68 -14.26
CA LYS A 31 1.14 -0.30 -14.82
C LYS A 31 0.26 -1.53 -15.07
N ALA A 32 0.80 -2.56 -15.71
CA ALA A 32 0.06 -3.81 -15.95
C ALA A 32 -0.39 -4.49 -14.64
N VAL A 33 0.48 -4.51 -13.62
CA VAL A 33 0.14 -5.04 -12.29
C VAL A 33 -0.92 -4.18 -11.60
N ALA A 34 -0.86 -2.85 -11.73
CA ALA A 34 -1.88 -1.95 -11.18
C ALA A 34 -3.24 -2.13 -11.85
N GLU A 35 -3.28 -2.26 -13.17
CA GLU A 35 -4.51 -2.53 -13.93
C GLU A 35 -5.14 -3.87 -13.53
N ASP A 36 -4.32 -4.93 -13.46
CA ASP A 36 -4.79 -6.26 -13.03
C ASP A 36 -5.27 -6.24 -11.57
N PHE A 37 -4.52 -5.60 -10.67
CA PHE A 37 -4.90 -5.47 -9.27
C PHE A 37 -6.23 -4.74 -9.10
N VAL A 38 -6.42 -3.59 -9.76
CA VAL A 38 -7.68 -2.82 -9.70
C VAL A 38 -8.84 -3.69 -10.18
N LYS A 39 -8.70 -4.31 -11.35
CA LYS A 39 -9.73 -5.18 -11.93
C LYS A 39 -10.07 -6.35 -11.01
N HIS A 40 -9.05 -7.03 -10.49
CA HIS A 40 -9.23 -8.17 -9.60
C HIS A 40 -9.91 -7.77 -8.30
N TYR A 41 -9.43 -6.70 -7.66
CA TYR A 41 -10.00 -6.17 -6.42
C TYR A 41 -11.46 -5.77 -6.60
N GLU A 42 -11.80 -5.01 -7.65
CA GLU A 42 -13.17 -4.58 -7.91
C GLU A 42 -14.11 -5.77 -8.17
N ASN A 43 -13.66 -6.77 -8.94
CA ASN A 43 -14.44 -8.00 -9.17
C ASN A 43 -14.71 -8.75 -7.87
N ARG A 44 -13.68 -8.97 -7.04
CA ARG A 44 -13.85 -9.66 -5.76
C ARG A 44 -14.76 -8.91 -4.79
N VAL A 45 -14.70 -7.57 -4.78
CA VAL A 45 -15.61 -6.74 -3.98
C VAL A 45 -17.05 -6.90 -4.48
N LYS A 46 -17.26 -6.84 -5.80
CA LYS A 46 -18.57 -6.99 -6.44
C LYS A 46 -19.20 -8.37 -6.19
N GLU A 47 -18.39 -9.42 -6.21
CA GLU A 47 -18.81 -10.81 -5.95
C GLU A 47 -19.01 -11.11 -4.45
N GLY A 48 -18.70 -10.17 -3.56
CA GLY A 48 -18.74 -10.39 -2.11
C GLY A 48 -17.66 -11.35 -1.60
N ALA A 49 -16.66 -11.67 -2.42
CA ALA A 49 -15.60 -12.63 -2.13
C ALA A 49 -14.43 -12.01 -1.32
N THR A 50 -14.67 -10.89 -0.64
CA THR A 50 -13.72 -10.18 0.21
C THR A 50 -14.28 -9.99 1.61
N VAL A 51 -13.40 -9.96 2.61
CA VAL A 51 -13.81 -9.60 3.97
C VAL A 51 -13.86 -8.07 4.05
N CYS A 52 -15.07 -7.51 4.17
CA CYS A 52 -15.33 -6.07 4.29
C CYS A 52 -14.73 -5.21 3.15
N GLY A 53 -14.50 -5.78 1.97
CA GLY A 53 -13.87 -5.08 0.85
C GLY A 53 -12.40 -4.75 1.08
N LYS A 54 -11.71 -5.41 2.02
CA LYS A 54 -10.32 -5.10 2.38
C LYS A 54 -9.33 -6.01 1.66
N ALA A 55 -8.18 -5.44 1.30
CA ALA A 55 -7.07 -6.12 0.66
C ALA A 55 -5.72 -5.56 1.16
N MET A 56 -4.69 -6.39 1.09
CA MET A 56 -3.31 -6.01 1.38
C MET A 56 -2.44 -6.34 0.18
N PHE A 57 -1.64 -5.37 -0.26
CA PHE A 57 -0.64 -5.53 -1.31
C PHE A 57 0.75 -5.49 -0.66
N VAL A 58 1.49 -6.58 -0.79
CA VAL A 58 2.86 -6.70 -0.26
C VAL A 58 3.83 -6.41 -1.37
N SER A 59 4.65 -5.37 -1.22
CA SER A 59 5.67 -4.99 -2.20
C SER A 59 7.07 -5.38 -1.70
N SER A 60 8.00 -5.57 -2.64
CA SER A 60 9.38 -5.98 -2.33
C SER A 60 10.21 -4.86 -1.72
N ASN A 61 9.91 -3.60 -2.04
CA ASN A 61 10.60 -2.45 -1.49
C ASN A 61 9.74 -1.17 -1.55
N ARG A 62 10.20 -0.13 -0.86
CA ARG A 62 9.48 1.14 -0.66
C ARG A 62 9.32 1.95 -1.95
N GLU A 63 10.33 1.94 -2.81
CA GLU A 63 10.29 2.66 -4.10
C GLU A 63 9.25 2.06 -5.04
N ILE A 64 9.24 0.73 -5.19
CA ILE A 64 8.29 0.00 -6.03
C ILE A 64 6.88 0.15 -5.46
N ALA A 65 6.72 0.06 -4.14
CA ALA A 65 5.45 0.31 -3.47
C ALA A 65 4.90 1.71 -3.76
N TYR A 66 5.76 2.73 -3.73
CA TYR A 66 5.37 4.11 -4.01
C TYR A 66 5.01 4.33 -5.48
N LYS A 67 5.77 3.75 -6.42
CA LYS A 67 5.43 3.79 -7.85
C LYS A 67 4.08 3.10 -8.10
N PHE A 68 3.86 1.93 -7.53
CA PHE A 68 2.58 1.22 -7.61
C PHE A 68 1.43 2.04 -7.02
N TYR A 69 1.62 2.66 -5.84
CA TYR A 69 0.63 3.56 -5.24
C TYR A 69 0.24 4.71 -6.18
N LYS A 70 1.23 5.35 -6.83
CA LYS A 70 0.97 6.40 -7.83
C LYS A 70 0.17 5.87 -9.02
N GLU A 71 0.49 4.68 -9.54
CA GLU A 71 -0.28 4.09 -10.63
C GLU A 71 -1.73 3.75 -10.23
N LEU A 72 -1.96 3.27 -8.99
CA LEU A 72 -3.33 3.07 -8.49
C LEU A 72 -4.12 4.38 -8.46
N LEU A 73 -3.51 5.48 -7.99
CA LEU A 73 -4.16 6.79 -7.98
C LEU A 73 -4.36 7.37 -9.38
N ASN A 74 -3.50 7.06 -10.34
CA ASN A 74 -3.71 7.43 -11.74
C ASN A 74 -4.93 6.71 -12.33
N LEU A 75 -5.11 5.42 -12.03
CA LEU A 75 -6.23 4.61 -12.50
C LEU A 75 -7.54 4.89 -11.76
N ARG A 76 -7.45 5.24 -10.48
CA ARG A 76 -8.59 5.47 -9.56
C ARG A 76 -8.31 6.66 -8.63
N PRO A 77 -8.36 7.91 -9.14
CA PRO A 77 -8.07 9.10 -8.34
C PRO A 77 -8.96 9.21 -7.10
N GLU A 78 -10.19 8.71 -7.17
CA GLU A 78 -11.15 8.72 -6.07
C GLU A 78 -10.74 7.84 -4.89
N TRP A 79 -9.78 6.92 -5.06
CA TRP A 79 -9.22 6.12 -3.97
C TRP A 79 -8.27 6.93 -3.08
N GLY A 80 -7.73 8.05 -3.58
CA GLY A 80 -6.92 9.00 -2.80
C GLY A 80 -7.75 10.02 -2.02
N VAL A 81 -9.06 10.10 -2.26
CA VAL A 81 -9.94 11.07 -1.60
C VAL A 81 -10.21 10.67 -0.15
N ILE A 82 -9.97 11.62 0.76
CA ILE A 82 -10.18 11.45 2.20
C ILE A 82 -11.68 11.39 2.51
N LYS A 83 -12.12 10.26 3.07
CA LYS A 83 -13.50 10.04 3.51
C LYS A 83 -13.50 9.30 4.85
N THR A 84 -14.53 9.52 5.66
CA THR A 84 -14.68 8.84 6.96
C THR A 84 -15.11 7.38 6.80
N GLU A 85 -16.02 7.14 5.86
CA GLU A 85 -16.58 5.82 5.60
C GLU A 85 -16.60 5.51 4.11
N GLN A 86 -16.60 4.21 3.79
CA GLN A 86 -16.92 3.75 2.44
C GLN A 86 -18.39 4.08 2.14
N ALA A 87 -18.71 4.37 0.87
CA ALA A 87 -20.04 4.78 0.39
C ALA A 87 -21.19 4.20 1.25
N PRO A 88 -22.02 5.06 1.88
CA PRO A 88 -22.86 4.63 2.99
C PRO A 88 -23.95 3.68 2.49
N SER A 89 -23.83 2.40 2.88
CA SER A 89 -24.91 1.42 2.75
C SER A 89 -25.88 1.49 3.93
N GLN A 90 -25.40 1.97 5.09
CA GLN A 90 -26.19 2.19 6.31
C GLN A 90 -25.62 3.38 7.10
N PRO A 91 -26.44 4.14 7.85
CA PRO A 91 -25.94 5.21 8.70
C PRO A 91 -24.96 4.71 9.78
N LEU A 92 -23.91 5.49 10.05
CA LEU A 92 -23.02 5.25 11.18
C LEU A 92 -23.75 5.42 12.52
N THR A 93 -23.50 4.49 13.42
CA THR A 93 -23.86 4.61 14.84
C THR A 93 -23.06 5.74 15.50
N LYS A 94 -23.53 6.22 16.66
CA LYS A 94 -22.81 7.24 17.45
C LYS A 94 -21.38 6.81 17.79
N LYS A 95 -21.17 5.51 18.06
CA LYS A 95 -19.86 4.93 18.37
C LYS A 95 -18.94 5.00 17.14
N GLU A 96 -19.42 4.54 15.99
CA GLU A 96 -18.63 4.53 14.76
C GLU A 96 -18.23 5.94 14.31
N LYS A 97 -19.14 6.93 14.44
CA LYS A 97 -18.81 8.35 14.15
C LYS A 97 -17.67 8.89 15.00
N LYS A 98 -17.48 8.36 16.22
CA LYS A 98 -16.40 8.76 17.13
C LYS A 98 -15.10 8.01 16.85
N GLU A 99 -15.18 6.76 16.40
CA GLU A 99 -14.03 5.87 16.23
C GLU A 99 -13.38 5.96 14.84
N LEU A 100 -14.18 6.18 13.80
CA LEU A 100 -13.72 6.29 12.42
C LEU A 100 -13.05 7.64 12.17
N LYS A 101 -11.90 7.60 11.52
CA LYS A 101 -11.19 8.80 11.07
C LYS A 101 -11.27 8.95 9.55
N PRO A 102 -11.30 10.19 9.02
CA PRO A 102 -11.17 10.43 7.59
C PRO A 102 -9.81 9.95 7.08
N MET A 103 -9.81 9.15 6.01
CA MET A 103 -8.59 8.71 5.31
C MET A 103 -8.87 8.30 3.87
N ALA A 104 -7.81 8.13 3.09
CA ALA A 104 -7.89 7.60 1.74
C ALA A 104 -8.30 6.11 1.75
N LYS A 105 -8.79 5.62 0.61
CA LYS A 105 -9.13 4.20 0.44
C LYS A 105 -7.90 3.32 0.36
N VAL A 106 -6.85 3.83 -0.28
CA VAL A 106 -5.53 3.22 -0.37
C VAL A 106 -4.53 4.00 0.48
N ASN A 107 -3.81 3.31 1.37
CA ASN A 107 -2.75 3.93 2.17
C ASN A 107 -1.51 3.03 2.18
N MET A 108 -0.34 3.67 2.18
CA MET A 108 0.94 3.01 2.38
C MET A 108 1.23 2.87 3.88
N VAL A 109 1.59 1.67 4.31
CA VAL A 109 1.85 1.33 5.72
C VAL A 109 3.26 0.76 5.82
N MET A 110 4.25 1.65 5.93
CA MET A 110 5.67 1.31 6.07
C MET A 110 6.44 2.43 6.77
N THR A 111 7.63 2.13 7.26
CA THR A 111 8.50 3.13 7.91
C THR A 111 9.07 4.10 6.89
N ARG A 112 9.15 5.38 7.27
CA ARG A 112 9.94 6.42 6.58
C ARG A 112 11.42 6.09 6.63
N ASP A 113 12.14 6.53 5.62
CA ASP A 113 13.60 6.58 5.58
C ASP A 113 14.05 8.01 5.27
N LYS A 114 15.24 8.38 5.76
CA LYS A 114 15.81 9.72 5.56
C LYS A 114 16.12 10.01 4.10
N ASP A 115 16.34 8.97 3.31
CA ASP A 115 16.71 9.06 1.89
C ASP A 115 15.47 8.97 0.97
N ASP A 116 14.25 9.00 1.55
CA ASP A 116 13.01 9.02 0.77
C ASP A 116 12.81 10.32 0.00
N GLU A 117 12.18 10.19 -1.18
CA GLU A 117 11.57 11.33 -1.85
C GLU A 117 10.64 12.07 -0.87
N LYS A 118 10.70 13.41 -0.86
CA LYS A 118 9.97 14.25 0.11
C LYS A 118 8.48 13.90 0.17
N ASP A 119 7.85 13.67 -0.98
CA ASP A 119 6.43 13.34 -1.06
C ASP A 119 6.11 11.98 -0.42
N LEU A 120 6.98 10.97 -0.61
CA LEU A 120 6.86 9.67 0.04
C LEU A 120 7.09 9.80 1.55
N TYR A 121 8.12 10.55 1.96
CA TYR A 121 8.39 10.80 3.36
C TYR A 121 7.17 11.43 4.04
N ASP A 122 6.65 12.51 3.50
CA ASP A 122 5.51 13.22 4.07
C ASP A 122 4.27 12.32 4.13
N LEU A 123 4.00 11.54 3.07
CA LEU A 123 2.88 10.59 2.98
C LEU A 123 2.88 9.54 4.11
N LEU A 124 4.03 8.98 4.49
CA LEU A 124 4.10 7.81 5.37
C LEU A 124 3.81 8.07 6.86
N GLY A 125 3.83 9.33 7.28
CA GLY A 125 3.56 9.66 8.68
C GLY A 125 4.59 9.14 9.70
N THR A 126 4.31 9.45 10.96
CA THR A 126 5.04 8.99 12.13
C THR A 126 4.66 7.55 12.52
N LYS A 127 5.28 7.04 13.58
CA LYS A 127 4.91 5.74 14.17
C LYS A 127 3.46 5.72 14.67
N ASP A 128 2.97 6.83 15.19
CA ASP A 128 1.60 6.92 15.70
C ASP A 128 0.57 6.99 14.56
N ASP A 129 0.91 7.62 13.44
CA ASP A 129 0.08 7.58 12.23
C ASP A 129 -0.06 6.14 11.70
N ARG A 130 1.01 5.35 11.71
CA ARG A 130 0.94 3.92 11.34
C ARG A 130 0.08 3.09 12.30
N LYS A 131 0.13 3.36 13.60
CA LYS A 131 -0.77 2.71 14.57
C LYS A 131 -2.22 3.08 14.31
N GLU A 132 -2.48 4.33 13.92
CA GLU A 132 -3.82 4.76 13.55
C GLU A 132 -4.29 4.05 12.28
N LEU A 133 -3.43 3.91 11.26
CA LEU A 133 -3.72 3.14 10.05
C LEU A 133 -4.08 1.69 10.38
N ASP A 134 -3.31 1.00 11.25
CA ASP A 134 -3.65 -0.34 11.73
C ASP A 134 -5.03 -0.39 12.40
N ARG A 135 -5.31 0.54 13.32
CA ARG A 135 -6.60 0.62 14.01
C ARG A 135 -7.76 0.79 13.03
N GLN A 136 -7.58 1.66 12.03
CA GLN A 136 -8.61 2.03 11.07
C GLN A 136 -8.80 0.95 10.01
N PHE A 137 -7.74 0.23 9.63
CA PHE A 137 -7.85 -0.92 8.76
C PHE A 137 -8.67 -2.05 9.39
N LYS A 138 -8.72 -2.16 10.71
CA LYS A 138 -9.59 -3.14 11.40
C LYS A 138 -11.07 -2.71 11.44
N GLN A 139 -11.37 -1.43 11.21
CA GLN A 139 -12.76 -0.96 11.20
C GLN A 139 -13.43 -1.31 9.87
N GLU A 140 -14.53 -2.07 9.94
CA GLU A 140 -15.24 -2.56 8.76
C GLU A 140 -15.72 -1.41 7.86
N LYS A 141 -16.29 -0.37 8.47
CA LYS A 141 -16.87 0.78 7.76
C LYS A 141 -15.87 1.87 7.38
N SER A 142 -14.62 1.79 7.84
CA SER A 142 -13.58 2.77 7.46
C SER A 142 -13.43 2.83 5.95
N ASN A 143 -13.18 4.03 5.42
CA ASN A 143 -12.84 4.20 4.00
C ASN A 143 -11.54 3.45 3.64
N PHE A 144 -10.65 3.18 4.59
CA PHE A 144 -9.40 2.47 4.34
C PHE A 144 -9.62 0.98 4.05
N LYS A 145 -9.40 0.61 2.78
CA LYS A 145 -9.64 -0.73 2.25
C LYS A 145 -8.41 -1.41 1.67
N ILE A 146 -7.43 -0.68 1.17
CA ILE A 146 -6.26 -1.27 0.50
C ILE A 146 -5.00 -0.80 1.20
N ALA A 147 -4.34 -1.69 1.93
CA ALA A 147 -3.05 -1.41 2.58
C ALA A 147 -1.90 -1.85 1.68
N ILE A 148 -0.95 -0.96 1.38
CA ILE A 148 0.30 -1.30 0.71
C ILE A 148 1.41 -1.39 1.76
N VAL A 149 2.02 -2.55 1.90
CA VAL A 149 3.04 -2.84 2.92
C VAL A 149 4.37 -3.24 2.28
N VAL A 150 5.46 -3.02 3.01
CA VAL A 150 6.84 -3.45 2.69
C VAL A 150 7.46 -4.00 3.97
#